data_AF-A0A9E3UNP8-F1
#
_entry.id   AF-A0A9E3UNP8-F1
#
_cell.length_a   1.000
_cell.length_b   1.000
_cell.length_c   1.000
_cell.angle_alpha   90.00
_cell.angle_beta   90.00
_cell.angle_gamma   90.00
#
_symmetry.space_group_name_H-M   'P 1'
#
loop_
_entity.id
_entity.type
_entity.pdbx_description
1 polymer ?
#
loop_
_entity_poly.entity_id
_entity_poly.type
_entity_poly.pdbx_seq_one_letter_code
_entity_poly.pdbx_strand_id
1 'polypeptide(L)'
;MDPADAIAPHLPWIIGAGLLIGLVAVAGWVFLTWLRIKHGYPLETSWGKAIEPRVTTETAERFKLLSTENAQLRAELGSIKDRLGNVERIVTDDSHRLTHEIEALRGQRN
;
A
#
# COMPACT_ATOMS: atom_id res chain seq x y z
N MET A 1 -43.27 53.75 -8.84
CA MET A 1 -41.87 53.78 -8.41
C MET A 1 -41.12 52.81 -9.28
N ASP A 2 -40.15 53.32 -10.04
CA ASP A 2 -39.33 52.49 -10.92
C ASP A 2 -38.42 51.61 -10.04
N PRO A 3 -38.37 50.29 -10.23
CA PRO A 3 -37.47 49.42 -9.46
C PRO A 3 -35.99 49.84 -9.55
N ALA A 4 -35.60 50.58 -10.58
CA ALA A 4 -34.25 51.10 -10.74
C ALA A 4 -33.86 52.12 -9.64
N ASP A 5 -34.78 52.98 -9.23
CA ASP A 5 -34.53 54.04 -8.22
C ASP A 5 -34.25 53.45 -6.82
N ALA A 6 -34.82 52.28 -6.53
CA ALA A 6 -34.62 51.58 -5.27
C ALA A 6 -33.26 50.86 -5.19
N ILE A 7 -32.68 50.45 -6.33
CA ILE A 7 -31.46 49.63 -6.38
C ILE A 7 -30.21 50.47 -6.62
N ALA A 8 -30.32 51.56 -7.38
CA ALA A 8 -29.23 52.49 -7.69
C ALA A 8 -28.36 52.92 -6.48
N PRO A 9 -28.91 53.28 -5.30
CA PRO A 9 -28.09 53.69 -4.15
C PRO A 9 -27.33 52.52 -3.49
N HIS A 10 -27.82 51.28 -3.64
CA HIS A 10 -27.20 50.09 -3.04
C HIS A 10 -26.23 49.38 -3.99
N LEU A 11 -26.19 49.78 -5.25
CA LEU A 11 -25.35 49.16 -6.29
C LEU A 11 -23.86 49.05 -5.90
N PRO A 12 -23.21 50.06 -5.30
CA PRO A 12 -21.81 49.95 -4.89
C PRO A 12 -21.59 48.90 -3.79
N TRP A 13 -22.54 48.80 -2.84
CA TRP A 13 -22.48 47.81 -1.76
C TRP A 13 -22.71 46.40 -2.26
N ILE A 14 -23.62 46.21 -3.22
CA ILE A 14 -23.89 44.91 -3.85
C ILE A 14 -22.66 44.42 -4.62
N ILE A 15 -22.01 45.31 -5.37
CA ILE A 15 -20.78 45.00 -6.10
C ILE A 15 -19.64 44.66 -5.13
N GLY A 16 -19.46 45.46 -4.08
CA GLY A 16 -18.45 45.21 -3.05
C GLY A 16 -18.65 43.89 -2.33
N ALA A 17 -19.90 43.57 -1.95
CA ALA A 17 -20.26 42.30 -1.32
C ALA A 17 -20.00 41.11 -2.26
N GLY A 18 -20.38 41.21 -3.53
CA GLY A 18 -20.12 40.17 -4.53
C GLY A 18 -18.63 39.89 -4.71
N LEU A 19 -17.81 40.94 -4.77
CA LEU A 19 -16.36 40.82 -4.93
C LEU A 19 -15.72 40.18 -3.69
N LEU A 20 -16.16 40.57 -2.49
CA LEU A 20 -15.66 39.99 -1.24
C LEU A 20 -16.02 38.50 -1.11
N ILE A 21 -17.26 38.13 -1.44
CA ILE A 21 -17.70 36.73 -1.43
C ILE A 21 -16.88 35.91 -2.44
N GLY A 22 -16.64 36.44 -3.64
CA GLY A 22 -15.81 35.79 -4.65
C GLY A 22 -14.39 35.52 -4.15
N LEU A 23 -13.75 36.50 -3.51
CA LEU A 23 -12.42 36.35 -2.94
C LEU A 23 -12.37 35.30 -1.83
N VAL A 24 -13.35 35.30 -0.91
CA VAL A 24 -13.42 34.32 0.18
C VAL A 24 -13.63 32.91 -0.37
N ALA A 25 -14.47 32.75 -1.41
CA ALA A 25 -14.69 31.45 -2.05
C ALA A 25 -13.42 30.89 -2.69
N VAL A 26 -12.67 31.72 -3.43
CA VAL A 26 -11.39 31.32 -4.03
C VAL A 26 -10.36 30.99 -2.96
N ALA A 27 -10.23 31.83 -1.93
CA ALA A 27 -9.31 31.59 -0.81
C ALA A 27 -9.65 30.28 -0.07
N GLY A 28 -10.94 30.01 0.17
CA GLY A 28 -11.40 28.77 0.76
C GLY A 28 -11.07 27.54 -0.08
N TRP A 29 -11.25 27.60 -1.40
CA TRP A 29 -10.92 26.50 -2.30
C TRP A 29 -9.41 26.22 -2.35
N VAL A 30 -8.58 27.26 -2.41
CA VAL A 30 -7.11 27.14 -2.36
C VAL A 30 -6.69 26.54 -1.02
N PHE A 31 -7.25 27.01 0.10
CA PHE A 31 -6.95 26.48 1.42
C PHE A 31 -7.31 25.00 1.56
N LEU A 32 -8.48 24.59 1.06
CA LEU A 32 -8.90 23.18 1.12
C LEU A 32 -8.01 22.29 0.23
N THR A 33 -7.60 22.81 -0.92
CA THR A 33 -6.65 22.12 -1.82
C THR A 33 -5.28 22.00 -1.18
N TRP A 34 -4.79 23.07 -0.54
CA TRP A 34 -3.54 23.05 0.22
C TRP A 34 -3.58 22.03 1.36
N LEU A 35 -4.70 21.95 2.09
CA LEU A 35 -4.90 20.98 3.16
C LEU A 35 -4.88 19.55 2.62
N ARG A 36 -5.56 19.29 1.50
CA ARG A 36 -5.56 17.98 0.83
C ARG A 36 -4.15 17.55 0.40
N ILE A 37 -3.38 18.46 -0.17
CA ILE A 37 -1.97 18.23 -0.55
C ILE A 37 -1.14 17.90 0.69
N LYS A 38 -1.26 18.70 1.76
CA LYS A 38 -0.48 18.51 2.99
C LYS A 38 -0.79 17.18 3.69
N HIS A 39 -2.04 16.71 3.61
CA HIS A 39 -2.49 15.44 4.20
C HIS A 39 -2.36 14.25 3.26
N GLY A 40 -1.77 14.42 2.07
CA GLY A 40 -1.49 13.33 1.15
C GLY A 40 -2.73 12.73 0.46
N TYR A 41 -3.85 13.47 0.40
CA TYR A 41 -4.97 13.03 -0.42
C TYR A 41 -4.60 13.13 -1.90
N PRO A 42 -4.91 12.11 -2.71
CA PRO A 42 -4.65 12.17 -4.14
C PRO A 42 -5.42 13.37 -4.71
N LEU A 43 -4.71 14.23 -5.44
CA LEU A 43 -5.32 15.27 -6.25
C LEU A 43 -6.01 14.56 -7.42
N GLU A 44 -7.26 14.16 -7.21
CA GLU A 44 -8.11 13.65 -8.27
C GLU A 44 -8.32 14.77 -9.28
N THR A 45 -7.96 14.55 -10.54
CA THR A 45 -8.54 15.37 -11.60
C THR A 45 -10.03 15.04 -11.67
N SER A 46 -10.88 16.01 -12.01
CA SER A 46 -12.34 15.90 -12.07
C SER A 46 -12.89 14.86 -13.07
N TRP A 47 -12.05 13.95 -13.57
CA TRP A 47 -12.36 12.86 -14.49
C TRP A 47 -11.80 11.50 -14.00
N GLY A 48 -11.69 11.32 -12.68
CA GLY A 48 -11.59 9.99 -12.06
C GLY A 48 -10.30 9.20 -12.31
N LYS A 49 -9.28 9.82 -12.90
CA LYS A 49 -7.92 9.26 -12.87
C LYS A 49 -7.16 9.98 -11.78
N ALA A 50 -6.85 9.24 -10.70
CA ALA A 50 -5.81 9.63 -9.79
C ALA A 50 -4.61 10.04 -10.66
N ILE A 51 -4.11 11.25 -10.47
CA ILE A 51 -2.78 11.61 -10.96
C ILE A 51 -1.89 10.54 -10.34
N GLU A 52 -1.47 9.55 -11.13
CA GLU A 52 -0.67 8.42 -10.70
C GLU A 52 0.51 9.05 -9.96
N PRO A 53 0.57 8.90 -8.61
CA PRO A 53 1.57 9.60 -7.84
C PRO A 53 2.88 9.07 -8.41
N ARG A 54 3.60 9.98 -9.06
CA ARG A 54 4.87 9.73 -9.72
C ARG A 54 5.60 8.72 -8.86
N VAL A 55 5.91 7.57 -9.45
CA VAL A 55 6.85 6.61 -8.91
C VAL A 55 8.08 7.44 -8.56
N THR A 56 8.17 7.90 -7.32
CA THR A 56 9.34 8.59 -6.83
C THR A 56 10.43 7.53 -6.98
N THR A 57 11.55 7.91 -7.59
CA THR A 57 12.66 6.99 -7.85
C THR A 57 13.01 6.16 -6.62
N GLU A 58 12.82 6.75 -5.43
CA GLU A 58 12.92 6.12 -4.12
C GLU A 58 11.94 4.95 -3.88
N THR A 59 10.65 5.06 -4.25
CA THR A 59 9.68 3.96 -4.07
C THR A 59 9.97 2.81 -5.03
N ALA A 60 10.43 3.10 -6.26
CA ALA A 60 10.88 2.06 -7.20
C ALA A 60 12.14 1.35 -6.70
N GLU A 61 13.09 2.10 -6.12
CA GLU A 61 14.30 1.53 -5.51
C GLU A 61 13.97 0.66 -4.29
N ARG A 62 13.08 1.11 -3.39
CA ARG A 62 12.60 0.30 -2.27
C ARG A 62 11.89 -0.96 -2.73
N PHE A 63 11.08 -0.89 -3.79
CA PHE A 63 10.42 -2.06 -4.36
C PHE A 63 11.43 -3.06 -4.92
N LYS A 64 12.49 -2.57 -5.58
CA LYS A 64 13.60 -3.41 -6.06
C LYS A 64 14.33 -4.08 -4.90
N LEU A 65 14.67 -3.34 -3.85
CA LEU A 65 15.32 -3.89 -2.65
C LEU A 65 14.46 -4.96 -1.97
N LEU A 66 13.17 -4.69 -1.76
CA LEU A 66 12.22 -5.66 -1.20
C LEU A 66 12.04 -6.89 -2.09
N SER A 67 12.03 -6.73 -3.41
CA SER A 67 11.96 -7.87 -4.34
C SER A 67 13.21 -8.75 -4.24
N THR A 68 14.38 -8.16 -4.04
CA THR A 68 15.63 -8.90 -3.82
C THR A 68 15.62 -9.64 -2.48
N GLU A 69 15.15 -8.99 -1.41
CA GLU A 69 15.02 -9.61 -0.08
C GLU A 69 14.03 -10.78 -0.11
N ASN A 70 12.90 -10.63 -0.79
CA ASN A 70 11.93 -11.72 -0.98
C ASN A 70 12.52 -12.90 -1.78
N ALA A 71 13.36 -12.62 -2.79
CA ALA A 71 14.03 -13.69 -3.54
C ALA A 71 15.05 -14.44 -2.66
N GLN A 72 15.81 -13.72 -1.82
CA GLN A 72 16.73 -14.33 -0.86
C GLN A 72 16.00 -15.17 0.19
N LEU A 73 14.93 -14.64 0.81
CA LEU A 73 14.14 -15.38 1.79
C LEU A 73 13.54 -16.66 1.19
N ARG A 74 13.08 -16.62 -0.07
CA ARG A 74 12.59 -17.81 -0.76
C ARG A 74 13.68 -18.84 -1.00
N ALA A 75 14.91 -18.41 -1.31
CA ALA A 75 16.05 -19.31 -1.44
C ALA A 75 16.44 -19.93 -0.09
N GLU A 76 16.48 -19.14 0.98
CA GLU A 76 16.75 -19.63 2.34
C GLU A 76 15.68 -20.64 2.79
N LEU A 77 14.40 -20.32 2.59
CA LEU A 77 13.29 -21.24 2.86
C LEU A 77 13.38 -22.53 2.03
N GLY A 78 13.80 -22.44 0.77
CA GLY A 78 14.07 -23.61 -0.07
C GLY A 78 15.14 -24.52 0.55
N SER A 79 16.26 -23.94 0.97
CA SER A 79 17.35 -24.71 1.60
C SER A 79 16.93 -25.38 2.92
N ILE A 80 16.08 -24.72 3.71
CA ILE A 80 15.51 -25.29 4.93
C ILE A 80 14.58 -26.44 4.59
N LYS A 81 13.72 -26.29 3.57
CA LYS A 81 12.82 -27.35 3.11
C LYS A 81 13.60 -28.59 2.65
N ASP A 82 14.68 -28.43 1.91
CA ASP A 82 15.53 -29.55 1.46
C ASP A 82 16.15 -30.28 2.64
N ARG A 83 16.63 -29.54 3.65
CA ARG A 83 17.15 -30.14 4.89
C ARG A 83 16.07 -30.87 5.68
N LEU A 84 14.87 -30.31 5.78
CA LEU A 84 13.73 -30.96 6.42
C LEU A 84 13.36 -32.27 5.71
N GLY A 85 13.36 -32.30 4.37
CA GLY A 85 13.14 -33.52 3.61
C GLY A 85 14.21 -34.58 3.87
N ASN A 86 15.49 -34.18 3.99
CA ASN A 86 16.55 -35.10 4.39
C ASN A 86 16.35 -35.65 5.81
N VAL A 87 15.92 -34.81 6.76
CA VAL A 87 15.61 -35.25 8.12
C VAL A 87 14.42 -36.22 8.14
N GLU A 88 13.35 -35.91 7.41
CA GLU A 88 12.18 -36.79 7.24
C GLU A 88 12.59 -38.16 6.70
N ARG A 89 13.46 -38.17 5.68
CA ARG A 89 14.00 -39.40 5.11
C ARG A 89 14.80 -40.21 6.14
N ILE A 90 15.71 -39.58 6.88
CA ILE A 90 16.51 -40.27 7.91
C ILE A 90 15.61 -40.90 8.96
N VAL A 91 14.66 -40.13 9.49
CA VAL A 91 13.75 -40.61 10.56
C VAL A 91 12.89 -41.78 10.07
N THR A 92 12.41 -41.70 8.82
CA THR A 92 11.56 -42.74 8.23
C THR A 92 12.37 -44.01 7.89
N ASP A 93 13.47 -43.86 7.16
CA ASP A 93 14.31 -44.99 6.71
C ASP A 93 14.96 -45.71 7.92
N ASP A 94 15.44 -44.98 8.93
CA ASP A 94 16.09 -45.57 10.11
C ASP A 94 15.10 -46.34 11.01
N SER A 95 13.88 -45.84 11.16
CA SER A 95 12.84 -46.52 11.95
C SER A 95 12.46 -47.88 11.35
N HIS A 96 12.32 -47.96 10.03
CA HIS A 96 12.05 -49.22 9.34
C HIS A 96 13.23 -50.18 9.42
N ARG A 97 14.46 -49.70 9.20
CA ARG A 97 15.67 -50.52 9.32
C ARG A 97 15.85 -51.11 10.72
N LEU A 98 15.72 -50.28 11.76
CA LEU A 98 15.82 -50.73 13.15
C LEU A 98 14.78 -51.81 13.48
N THR A 99 13.54 -51.64 13.02
CA THR A 99 12.47 -52.64 13.23
C THR A 99 12.82 -53.97 12.57
N HIS A 100 13.35 -53.95 11.34
CA HIS A 100 13.81 -55.15 10.64
C HIS A 100 15.00 -55.83 11.33
N GLU A 101 15.97 -55.05 11.82
CA GLU A 101 17.12 -55.58 12.57
C GLU A 101 16.69 -56.23 13.91
N ILE A 102 15.73 -55.62 14.62
CA ILE A 102 15.17 -56.19 15.86
C ILE A 102 14.49 -57.53 15.57
N GLU A 103 13.67 -57.63 14.53
CA GLU A 103 12.96 -58.87 14.20
C GLU A 103 13.93 -59.98 13.75
N ALA A 104 14.98 -59.63 12.99
CA ALA A 104 16.04 -60.58 12.60
C ALA A 104 16.78 -61.15 13.83
N LEU A 105 17.12 -60.31 14.82
CA LEU A 105 17.74 -60.76 16.07
C LEU A 105 16.79 -61.61 16.93
N ARG A 106 15.48 -61.36 16.86
CA ARG A 106 14.47 -62.15 17.58
C ARG A 106 14.32 -63.55 16.99
N GLY A 107 14.31 -63.68 15.66
CA GLY A 107 14.21 -64.97 14.97
C GLY A 107 15.42 -65.88 15.17
N GLN A 108 16.62 -65.32 15.37
CA GLN A 108 17.85 -66.09 15.59
C GLN A 108 18.02 -66.59 17.03
N ARG A 109 17.28 -66.01 17.99
CA ARG A 109 17.41 -66.31 19.43
C ARG A 109 16.42 -67.36 19.95
N ASN A 110 15.50 -67.82 19.08
CA ASN A 110 14.55 -68.90 19.33
C ASN A 110 14.88 -70.10 18.43
#